data_AF-A0A3C0IXK6-F1
#
_entry.id   AF-A0A3C0IXK6-F1
#
_cell.length_a   1.000
_cell.length_b   1.000
_cell.length_c   1.000
_cell.angle_alpha   90.00
_cell.angle_beta   90.00
_cell.angle_gamma   90.00
#
_symmetry.space_group_name_H-M   'P 1'
#
loop_
_entity.id
_entity.type
_entity.pdbx_description
1 polymer ?
#
loop_
_entity_poly.entity_id
_entity_poly.type
_entity_poly.pdbx_seq_one_letter_code
_entity_poly.pdbx_strand_id
1 'polypeptide(L)'
;QRNWIGRSEGMDLDFEVAGTGEKLTVFTTRHDTVFGVTYLVIAAEHPLVERLIAGQPNEDELRQFVSDVIAQDDIARTADDTEKVGMFTGGYA
;
A
#
# COMPACT_ATOMS: atom_id res chain seq x y z
N GLN A 1 3.35 -26.49 -9.89
CA GLN A 1 4.67 -26.03 -9.40
C GLN A 1 5.06 -24.67 -9.96
N ARG A 2 5.22 -24.47 -11.29
CA ARG A 2 5.60 -23.17 -11.87
C ARG A 2 4.73 -21.99 -11.42
N ASN A 3 3.40 -22.16 -11.44
CA ASN A 3 2.47 -21.10 -11.02
C ASN A 3 2.52 -20.81 -9.52
N TRP A 4 2.88 -21.79 -8.69
CA TRP A 4 3.06 -21.60 -7.25
C TRP A 4 4.38 -20.89 -6.92
N ILE A 5 5.43 -21.16 -7.69
CA ILE A 5 6.71 -20.44 -7.59
C ILE A 5 6.55 -18.98 -8.02
N GLY A 6 5.74 -18.72 -9.06
CA GLY A 6 5.34 -17.36 -9.43
C GLY A 6 6.50 -16.40 -9.73
N ARG A 7 7.61 -16.91 -10.30
CA ARG A 7 8.80 -16.08 -10.59
C ARG A 7 8.42 -14.91 -11.50
N SER A 8 8.72 -13.70 -11.04
CA SER A 8 8.57 -12.46 -11.79
C SER A 8 9.92 -11.77 -11.95
N GLU A 9 10.14 -11.12 -13.09
CA GLU A 9 11.30 -10.27 -13.35
C GLU A 9 10.80 -8.83 -13.49
N GLY A 10 11.41 -7.92 -12.74
CA GLY A 10 10.93 -6.55 -12.61
C GLY A 10 11.98 -5.64 -11.98
N MET A 11 11.55 -4.48 -11.49
CA MET A 11 12.40 -3.47 -10.89
C MET A 11 11.78 -2.94 -9.60
N ASP A 12 12.64 -2.65 -8.64
CA ASP A 12 12.28 -1.90 -7.43
C ASP A 12 12.43 -0.40 -7.70
N LEU A 13 11.41 0.36 -7.31
CA LEU A 13 11.32 1.81 -7.44
C LEU A 13 11.22 2.43 -6.05
N ASP A 14 12.10 3.37 -5.74
CA ASP A 14 12.04 4.15 -4.51
C ASP A 14 11.25 5.44 -4.72
N PHE A 15 10.17 5.62 -3.96
CA PHE A 15 9.43 6.87 -3.87
C PHE A 15 9.75 7.57 -2.54
N GLU A 16 10.19 8.82 -2.58
CA GLU A 16 10.49 9.60 -1.38
C GLU A 16 9.21 10.09 -0.72
N VAL A 17 8.97 9.71 0.53
CA VAL A 17 7.78 10.12 1.26
C VAL A 17 8.00 11.54 1.80
N ALA A 18 7.18 12.48 1.32
CA ALA A 18 7.29 13.89 1.66
C ALA A 18 7.16 14.10 3.18
N GLY A 19 8.12 14.84 3.76
CA GLY A 19 8.10 15.22 5.17
C GLY A 19 8.56 14.16 6.17
N THR A 20 8.87 12.93 5.74
CA THR A 20 9.32 11.85 6.65
C THR A 20 10.80 11.51 6.50
N GLY A 21 11.41 11.86 5.36
CA GLY A 21 12.79 11.47 5.00
C GLY A 21 12.95 9.98 4.70
N GLU A 22 11.85 9.24 4.62
CA GLU A 22 11.82 7.82 4.30
C GLU A 22 11.51 7.57 2.84
N LYS A 23 11.77 6.34 2.40
CA LYS A 23 11.46 5.86 1.06
C LYS A 23 10.45 4.73 1.14
N LEU A 24 9.50 4.73 0.22
CA LEU A 24 8.62 3.61 -0.04
C LEU A 24 9.11 2.88 -1.30
N THR A 25 9.67 1.69 -1.11
CA THR A 25 10.14 0.86 -2.22
C THR A 25 9.01 0.00 -2.76
N VAL A 26 8.77 0.07 -4.07
CA VAL A 26 7.70 -0.66 -4.78
C VAL A 26 8.28 -1.52 -5.88
N PHE A 27 7.91 -2.80 -5.91
CA PHE A 27 8.24 -3.71 -7.01
C PHE A 27 7.24 -3.59 -8.16
N THR A 28 7.73 -3.55 -9.40
CA THR A 28 6.88 -3.62 -10.60
C THR A 28 7.53 -4.42 -11.73
N THR A 29 6.72 -5.19 -12.46
CA THR A 29 7.13 -5.81 -13.74
C THR A 29 6.92 -4.88 -14.94
N ARG A 30 6.30 -3.71 -14.73
CA ARG A 30 5.96 -2.69 -15.74
C ARG A 30 6.66 -1.36 -15.43
N HIS A 31 7.99 -1.38 -15.39
CA HIS A 31 8.80 -0.18 -15.16
C HIS A 31 8.61 0.89 -16.26
N ASP A 32 8.18 0.49 -17.45
CA ASP A 32 7.81 1.36 -18.56
C ASP A 32 6.65 2.32 -18.23
N THR A 33 5.79 1.97 -17.27
CA THR A 33 4.61 2.77 -16.91
C THR A 33 4.85 3.75 -15.77
N VAL A 34 6.11 3.95 -15.33
CA VAL A 34 6.43 4.77 -14.14
C VAL A 34 5.92 6.22 -14.25
N PHE A 35 5.95 6.81 -15.45
CA PHE A 35 5.44 8.17 -15.67
C PHE A 35 3.91 8.30 -15.56
N GLY A 36 3.18 7.18 -15.49
CA GLY A 36 1.73 7.14 -15.31
C GLY A 36 1.28 6.88 -13.87
N VAL A 37 2.20 6.79 -12.91
CA VAL A 37 1.87 6.59 -11.50
C VAL A 37 1.17 7.85 -10.97
N THR A 38 -0.08 7.71 -10.52
CA THR A 38 -0.90 8.83 -10.00
C THR A 38 -1.10 8.78 -8.49
N TYR A 39 -0.93 7.62 -7.86
CA TYR A 39 -0.93 7.41 -6.41
C TYR A 39 -0.25 6.08 -6.08
N LEU A 40 0.13 5.93 -4.81
CA LEU A 40 0.68 4.69 -4.25
C LEU A 40 -0.33 4.09 -3.26
N VAL A 41 -0.35 2.76 -3.18
CA VAL A 41 -1.15 2.02 -2.20
C VAL A 41 -0.19 1.27 -1.30
N ILE A 42 -0.45 1.32 0.00
CA ILE A 42 0.37 0.68 1.02
C ILE A 42 -0.49 -0.31 1.80
N ALA A 43 0.07 -1.48 2.13
CA ALA A 43 -0.65 -2.47 2.94
C ALA A 43 -0.91 -1.92 4.35
N ALA A 44 -2.05 -2.29 4.93
CA ALA A 44 -2.47 -1.81 6.27
C ALA A 44 -1.44 -2.18 7.35
N GLU A 45 -0.81 -3.35 7.23
CA GLU A 45 0.25 -3.83 8.12
C GLU A 45 1.65 -3.23 7.87
N HIS A 46 1.82 -2.32 6.90
CA HIS A 46 3.13 -1.79 6.56
C HIS A 46 3.66 -0.83 7.65
N PRO A 47 4.94 -0.93 8.07
CA PRO A 47 5.49 -0.13 9.17
C PRO A 47 5.36 1.40 9.01
N LEU A 48 5.39 1.89 7.77
CA LEU A 48 5.21 3.32 7.48
C LEU A 48 3.80 3.85 7.75
N VAL A 49 2.77 2.99 7.82
CA VAL A 49 1.38 3.44 7.97
C VAL A 49 1.20 4.28 9.23
N GLU A 50 1.68 3.81 10.39
CA GLU A 50 1.57 4.55 11.65
C GLU A 50 2.24 5.93 11.58
N ARG A 51 3.38 6.03 10.87
CA ARG A 51 4.08 7.30 10.69
C ARG A 51 3.33 8.26 9.78
N LEU A 52 2.63 7.75 8.77
CA LEU A 52 1.87 8.55 7.81
C LEU A 52 0.57 9.11 8.41
N ILE A 53 -0.10 8.32 9.23
CA ILE A 53 -1.41 8.69 9.81
C ILE A 53 -1.29 9.52 11.09
N ALA A 54 -0.13 9.49 11.77
CA ALA A 54 0.09 10.25 12.99
C ALA A 54 -0.04 11.77 12.78
N GLY A 55 -0.84 12.42 13.62
CA GLY A 55 -1.11 13.85 13.55
C GLY A 55 -2.14 14.26 12.50
N GLN A 56 -2.73 13.31 11.76
CA GLN A 56 -3.80 13.62 10.81
C GLN A 56 -5.10 13.99 11.54
N PRO A 57 -5.93 14.90 11.00
CA PRO A 57 -7.21 15.27 11.63
C PRO A 57 -8.17 14.09 11.85
N ASN A 58 -8.04 13.02 11.05
CA ASN A 58 -8.84 11.80 11.09
C ASN A 58 -8.01 10.57 11.51
N GLU A 59 -6.95 10.75 12.30
CA GLU A 59 -6.03 9.69 12.75
C GLU A 59 -6.75 8.49 13.40
N ASP A 60 -7.75 8.73 14.24
CA ASP A 60 -8.51 7.64 14.89
C ASP A 60 -9.33 6.82 13.89
N GLU A 61 -9.92 7.48 12.89
CA GLU A 61 -10.65 6.83 11.80
C GLU A 61 -9.70 5.99 10.94
N LEU A 62 -8.52 6.52 10.64
CA LEU A 62 -7.46 5.81 9.90
C LEU A 62 -6.98 4.57 10.66
N ARG A 63 -6.74 4.68 11.97
CA ARG A 63 -6.35 3.52 12.80
C ARG A 63 -7.44 2.45 12.87
N GLN A 64 -8.69 2.88 13.00
CA GLN A 64 -9.82 1.94 12.98
C GLN A 64 -9.89 1.22 11.62
N PHE A 65 -9.77 1.96 10.52
CA PHE A 65 -9.74 1.38 9.17
C PHE A 65 -8.61 0.36 9.00
N VAL A 66 -7.39 0.68 9.46
CA VAL A 66 -6.25 -0.24 9.46
C VAL A 66 -6.55 -1.51 10.26
N SER A 67 -7.10 -1.37 11.47
CA SER A 67 -7.48 -2.52 12.31
C SER A 67 -8.54 -3.40 11.65
N ASP A 68 -9.55 -2.78 11.02
CA ASP A 68 -10.62 -3.51 10.34
C ASP A 68 -10.07 -4.30 9.13
N VAL A 69 -9.20 -3.68 8.33
CA VAL A 69 -8.57 -4.34 7.17
C VAL A 69 -7.65 -5.49 7.59
N ILE A 70 -6.90 -5.33 8.69
CA ILE A 70 -6.06 -6.41 9.23
C ILE A 70 -6.90 -7.58 9.77
N ALA A 71 -8.09 -7.29 10.32
CA ALA A 71 -9.00 -8.30 10.83
C ALA A 71 -9.80 -9.03 9.74
N GLN A 72 -9.78 -8.56 8.49
CA GLN A 72 -10.45 -9.22 7.37
C GLN A 72 -9.76 -10.54 7.02
N ASP A 73 -10.59 -11.53 6.66
CA ASP A 73 -10.11 -12.82 6.20
C ASP A 73 -9.40 -12.72 4.84
N ASP A 74 -8.24 -13.37 4.70
CA ASP A 74 -7.42 -13.31 3.49
C ASP A 74 -8.16 -13.82 2.25
N ILE A 75 -9.08 -14.78 2.42
CA ILE A 75 -9.91 -15.31 1.33
C ILE A 75 -10.86 -14.22 0.82
N ALA A 76 -11.49 -13.46 1.73
CA ALA A 76 -12.32 -12.33 1.36
C ALA A 76 -11.49 -11.23 0.67
N ARG A 77 -10.29 -10.93 1.17
CA ARG A 77 -9.40 -9.91 0.57
C ARG A 77 -8.94 -10.25 -0.85
N THR A 78 -8.91 -11.54 -1.20
CA THR A 78 -8.43 -12.02 -2.51
C THR A 78 -9.57 -12.34 -3.48
N ALA A 79 -10.83 -12.25 -3.04
CA ALA A 79 -11.99 -12.55 -3.87
C ALA A 79 -12.31 -11.41 -4.84
N ASP A 80 -12.52 -11.75 -6.11
CA ASP A 80 -12.75 -10.78 -7.19
C ASP A 80 -14.04 -9.95 -7.02
N ASP A 81 -15.00 -10.47 -6.25
CA ASP A 81 -16.30 -9.85 -5.96
C ASP A 81 -16.30 -8.97 -4.70
N THR A 82 -15.19 -8.92 -3.96
CA THR A 82 -15.08 -8.07 -2.77
C THR A 82 -14.84 -6.62 -3.18
N GLU A 83 -15.64 -5.72 -2.59
CA GLU A 83 -15.52 -4.30 -2.83
C GLU A 83 -14.15 -3.78 -2.36
N LYS A 84 -13.44 -3.09 -3.25
CA LYS A 84 -12.14 -2.50 -2.93
C LYS A 84 -12.35 -1.25 -2.08
N VAL A 85 -12.01 -1.37 -0.81
CA VAL A 85 -11.99 -0.24 0.13
C VAL A 85 -10.57 0.29 0.31
N GLY A 86 -10.45 1.59 0.54
CA GLY A 86 -9.17 2.26 0.77
C GLY A 86 -9.39 3.62 1.42
N MET A 87 -8.43 4.07 2.23
CA MET A 87 -8.46 5.38 2.88
C MET A 87 -7.17 6.13 2.58
N PHE A 88 -7.29 7.42 2.25
CA PHE A 88 -6.13 8.27 1.98
C PHE A 88 -5.36 8.53 3.27
N THR A 89 -4.06 8.24 3.29
CA THR A 89 -3.20 8.34 4.47
C THR A 89 -2.80 9.78 4.83
N GLY A 90 -3.05 10.75 3.94
CA GLY A 90 -2.54 12.11 4.07
C GLY A 90 -1.08 12.28 3.66
N GLY A 91 -0.38 11.20 3.34
CA GLY A 91 0.99 11.19 2.84
C GLY A 91 1.08 11.48 1.34
N TYR A 92 2.19 12.09 0.92
CA TYR A 92 2.53 12.33 -0.49
C TYR A 92 3.90 11.77 -0.80
N ALA A 93 4.11 11.34 -2.04
CA ALA A 93 5.35 10.76 -2.56
C ALA A 93 5.50 11.07 -4.05
#